data_AF-A0A1V6J6A2-F1
#
_entry.id   AF-A0A1V6J6A2-F1
#
_cell.length_a   1.000
_cell.length_b   1.000
_cell.length_c   1.000
_cell.angle_alpha   90.00
_cell.angle_beta   90.00
_cell.angle_gamma   90.00
#
_symmetry.space_group_name_H-M   'P 1'
#
loop_
_entity.id
_entity.type
_entity.pdbx_description
1 polymer ?
#
loop_
_entity_poly.entity_id
_entity_poly.type
_entity_poly.pdbx_seq_one_letter_code
_entity_poly.pdbx_strand_id
1 'polypeptide(L)'
;MKSKWMTGIALVALVVLVAGCASPNTSGITVGAETDEYGNLQQVLQVDNAKLAKQLLVQDVVVGQTKNGLMKASIKLTSRLNKDVVSQSKFAWFDADGNELDPDTDPWRPLLLHGKETRTIQGVAPNAAAASFKLRVRAGEKTQWIIK
;
A
#
# COMPACT_ATOMS: atom_id res chain seq x y z
N MET A 1 -42.56 -36.18 -24.50
CA MET A 1 -41.69 -35.10 -25.03
C MET A 1 -41.96 -33.84 -24.22
N LYS A 2 -41.18 -33.51 -23.16
CA LYS A 2 -41.24 -32.20 -22.43
C LYS A 2 -40.27 -32.05 -21.22
N SER A 3 -39.29 -32.92 -20.97
CA SER A 3 -38.41 -32.79 -19.78
C SER A 3 -36.93 -32.52 -20.06
N LYS A 4 -36.49 -32.43 -21.33
CA LYS A 4 -35.08 -32.19 -21.67
C LYS A 4 -34.64 -30.72 -21.67
N TRP A 5 -35.56 -29.77 -21.47
CA TRP A 5 -35.26 -28.33 -21.51
C TRP A 5 -35.10 -27.67 -20.13
N MET A 6 -35.38 -28.37 -19.03
CA MET A 6 -35.24 -27.81 -17.68
C MET A 6 -33.88 -28.09 -17.02
N THR A 7 -33.10 -29.06 -17.53
CA THR A 7 -31.77 -29.39 -16.98
C THR A 7 -30.65 -28.51 -17.51
N GLY A 8 -30.87 -27.74 -18.57
CA GLY A 8 -29.88 -26.80 -19.11
C GLY A 8 -29.75 -25.48 -18.34
N ILE A 9 -30.83 -25.05 -17.68
CA ILE A 9 -30.88 -23.75 -16.99
C ILE A 9 -30.21 -23.82 -15.61
N ALA A 10 -30.31 -24.96 -14.92
CA ALA A 10 -29.71 -25.15 -13.60
C ALA A 10 -28.15 -25.17 -13.64
N LEU A 11 -27.55 -25.56 -14.76
CA LEU A 11 -26.09 -25.63 -14.92
C LEU A 11 -25.46 -24.27 -15.26
N VAL A 12 -26.24 -23.34 -15.86
CA VAL A 12 -25.76 -21.98 -16.18
C VAL A 12 -25.80 -21.06 -14.95
N ALA A 13 -26.74 -21.28 -14.03
CA ALA A 13 -26.88 -20.48 -12.81
C ALA A 13 -25.71 -20.65 -11.82
N LEU A 14 -25.00 -21.78 -11.85
CA LEU A 14 -23.89 -22.05 -10.93
C LEU A 14 -22.58 -21.34 -11.32
N VAL A 15 -22.45 -20.89 -12.58
CA VAL A 15 -21.20 -20.27 -13.10
C VAL A 15 -21.12 -18.76 -12.76
N VAL A 16 -22.23 -18.10 -12.45
CA VAL A 16 -22.29 -16.63 -12.28
C VAL A 16 -21.91 -16.16 -10.87
N LEU A 17 -21.81 -17.06 -9.89
CA LEU A 17 -21.54 -16.69 -8.49
C LEU A 17 -20.06 -16.45 -8.15
N VAL A 18 -19.15 -16.56 -9.12
CA VAL A 18 -17.71 -16.26 -8.91
C VAL A 18 -17.30 -14.90 -9.48
N ALA A 19 -18.24 -13.94 -9.53
CA ALA A 19 -17.88 -12.53 -9.59
C ALA A 19 -17.24 -12.15 -8.24
N GLY A 20 -16.01 -12.62 -8.03
CA GLY A 20 -15.19 -12.22 -6.91
C GLY A 20 -15.12 -10.70 -6.91
N CYS A 21 -15.49 -10.10 -5.79
CA CYS A 21 -15.15 -8.72 -5.48
C CYS A 21 -13.63 -8.61 -5.54
N ALA A 22 -13.09 -8.30 -6.70
CA ALA A 22 -11.74 -7.78 -6.80
C ALA A 22 -11.80 -6.42 -6.11
N SER A 23 -11.53 -6.39 -4.80
CA SER A 23 -11.32 -5.14 -4.08
C SER A 23 -10.34 -4.32 -4.90
N PRO A 24 -10.64 -3.04 -5.19
CA PRO A 24 -9.73 -2.23 -5.98
C PRO A 24 -8.43 -2.08 -5.20
N ASN A 25 -7.41 -2.84 -5.61
CA ASN A 25 -6.04 -2.69 -5.12
C ASN A 25 -5.53 -1.34 -5.63
N THR A 26 -5.85 -0.29 -4.89
CA THR A 26 -5.44 1.09 -5.17
C THR A 26 -4.03 1.41 -4.67
N SER A 27 -3.41 0.47 -3.94
CA SER A 27 -2.02 0.54 -3.52
C SER A 27 -1.12 0.21 -4.72
N GLY A 28 0.03 0.87 -4.85
CA GLY A 28 0.99 0.62 -5.93
C GLY A 28 2.22 -0.17 -5.46
N ILE A 29 2.86 0.29 -4.39
CA ILE A 29 3.80 -0.50 -3.61
C ILE A 29 3.44 -0.34 -2.13
N THR A 30 3.60 -1.41 -1.36
CA THR A 30 3.44 -1.38 0.09
C THR A 30 4.74 -1.86 0.71
N VAL A 31 5.30 -1.03 1.60
CA VAL A 31 6.58 -1.28 2.26
C VAL A 31 6.36 -1.18 3.76
N GLY A 32 6.70 -2.19 4.53
CA GLY A 32 6.38 -2.17 5.95
C GLY A 32 7.30 -3.02 6.79
N ALA A 33 7.03 -3.01 8.09
CA ALA A 33 7.50 -4.03 8.99
C ALA A 33 6.26 -4.63 9.64
N GLU A 34 6.05 -5.94 9.49
CA GLU A 34 4.95 -6.69 10.11
C GLU A 34 5.47 -7.58 11.22
N THR A 35 4.65 -7.83 12.23
CA THR A 35 5.02 -8.66 13.37
C THR A 35 4.77 -10.12 13.02
N ASP A 36 5.80 -10.96 13.13
CA ASP A 36 5.64 -12.41 12.97
C ASP A 36 4.99 -13.06 14.21
N GLU A 37 4.67 -14.34 14.11
CA GLU A 37 4.06 -15.13 15.20
C GLU A 37 4.89 -15.11 16.50
N TYR A 38 6.18 -14.75 16.41
CA TYR A 38 7.11 -14.65 17.53
C TYR A 38 7.34 -13.22 18.01
N GLY A 39 6.61 -12.23 17.48
CA GLY A 39 6.72 -10.84 17.90
C GLY A 39 7.83 -10.04 17.21
N ASN A 40 8.55 -10.60 16.23
CA ASN A 40 9.63 -9.88 15.54
C ASN A 40 9.12 -9.11 14.33
N LEU A 41 9.72 -7.94 14.09
CA LEU A 41 9.42 -7.10 12.93
C LEU A 41 10.14 -7.63 11.68
N GLN A 42 9.37 -8.12 10.72
CA GLN A 42 9.83 -8.58 9.40
C GLN A 42 9.52 -7.54 8.34
N GLN A 43 10.48 -7.25 7.46
CA GLN A 43 10.27 -6.30 6.36
C GLN A 43 9.35 -6.89 5.30
N VAL A 44 8.35 -6.11 4.88
CA VAL A 44 7.37 -6.49 3.87
C VAL A 44 7.52 -5.59 2.65
N LEU A 45 7.56 -6.19 1.47
CA LEU A 45 7.43 -5.49 0.19
C LEU A 45 6.35 -6.17 -0.65
N GLN A 46 5.18 -5.54 -0.74
CA GLN A 46 4.11 -5.98 -1.62
C GLN A 46 4.02 -5.06 -2.85
N VAL A 47 3.87 -5.66 -4.03
CA VAL A 47 3.82 -4.94 -5.31
C VAL A 47 2.46 -5.19 -5.96
N ASP A 48 1.66 -4.15 -5.98
CA ASP A 48 0.34 -4.15 -6.61
C ASP A 48 0.37 -3.44 -7.97
N ASN A 49 1.34 -2.54 -8.19
CA ASN A 49 1.60 -1.85 -9.45
C ASN A 49 3.05 -2.06 -9.89
N ALA A 50 3.25 -3.03 -10.80
CA ALA A 50 4.56 -3.38 -11.32
C ALA A 50 5.30 -2.21 -12.00
N LYS A 51 4.57 -1.26 -12.59
CA LYS A 51 5.18 -0.07 -13.22
C LYS A 51 5.76 0.85 -12.15
N LEU A 52 5.03 1.14 -11.09
CA LEU A 52 5.50 1.98 -9.99
C LEU A 52 6.66 1.31 -9.24
N ALA A 53 6.57 0.00 -9.00
CA ALA A 53 7.63 -0.79 -8.36
C ALA A 53 8.95 -0.79 -9.14
N LYS A 54 8.90 -0.70 -10.48
CA LYS A 54 10.11 -0.53 -11.30
C LYS A 54 10.71 0.88 -11.21
N GLN A 55 9.94 1.87 -10.79
CA GLN A 55 10.35 3.27 -10.71
C GLN A 55 10.92 3.66 -9.36
N LEU A 56 10.51 3.00 -8.29
CA LEU A 56 10.94 3.30 -6.92
C LEU A 56 11.73 2.13 -6.35
N LEU A 57 12.87 2.44 -5.76
CA LEU A 57 13.67 1.51 -4.96
C LEU A 57 13.45 1.83 -3.49
N VAL A 58 13.06 0.83 -2.70
CA VAL A 58 13.19 0.90 -1.24
C VAL A 58 14.65 0.63 -0.91
N GLN A 59 15.34 1.64 -0.40
CA GLN A 59 16.76 1.55 -0.08
C GLN A 59 16.99 1.15 1.38
N ASP A 60 16.15 1.65 2.29
CA ASP A 60 16.28 1.36 3.72
C ASP A 60 14.95 1.55 4.45
N VAL A 61 14.78 0.80 5.53
CA VAL A 61 13.61 0.85 6.43
C VAL A 61 14.12 0.84 7.87
N VAL A 62 13.98 1.98 8.54
CA VAL A 62 14.41 2.17 9.93
C VAL A 62 13.18 2.35 10.81
N VAL A 63 13.11 1.55 11.86
CA VAL A 63 12.06 1.64 12.90
C VAL A 63 12.72 2.10 14.20
N GLY A 64 12.07 3.04 14.87
CA GLY A 64 12.49 3.51 16.18
C GLY A 64 11.30 4.01 16.99
N GLN A 65 11.59 4.76 18.03
CA GLN A 65 10.59 5.33 18.93
C GLN A 65 10.78 6.85 19.05
N THR A 66 9.69 7.58 19.25
CA THR A 66 9.73 8.99 19.65
C THR A 66 10.08 9.10 21.14
N LYS A 67 10.35 10.32 21.63
CA LYS A 67 10.59 10.57 23.06
C LYS A 67 9.39 10.18 23.95
N ASN A 68 8.19 10.15 23.37
CA ASN A 68 6.95 9.81 24.06
C ASN A 68 6.58 8.33 23.93
N GLY A 69 7.48 7.48 23.39
CA GLY A 69 7.26 6.04 23.24
C GLY A 69 6.38 5.63 22.05
N LEU A 70 6.05 6.56 21.14
CA LEU A 70 5.31 6.24 19.92
C LEU A 70 6.23 5.71 18.82
N MET A 71 5.79 4.65 18.12
CA MET A 71 6.54 4.07 17.03
C MET A 71 6.79 5.10 15.92
N LYS A 72 8.02 5.15 15.42
CA LYS A 72 8.43 6.03 14.31
C LYS A 72 9.09 5.20 13.23
N ALA A 73 8.56 5.28 12.02
CA ALA A 73 9.10 4.62 10.83
C ALA A 73 9.77 5.65 9.92
N SER A 74 10.90 5.27 9.31
CA SER A 74 11.63 6.06 8.31
C SER A 74 11.98 5.16 7.13
N ILE A 75 11.45 5.47 5.94
CA ILE A 75 11.63 4.69 4.73
C ILE A 75 12.37 5.53 3.71
N LYS A 76 13.51 5.04 3.25
CA LYS A 76 14.33 5.70 2.25
C LYS A 76 13.94 5.17 0.87
N LEU A 77 13.37 6.04 0.03
CA LEU A 77 12.99 5.72 -1.34
C LEU A 77 13.91 6.42 -2.32
N THR A 78 14.35 5.70 -3.36
CA THR A 78 15.15 6.24 -4.45
C THR A 78 14.39 6.11 -5.78
N SER A 79 14.31 7.19 -6.54
CA SER A 79 13.83 7.15 -7.92
C SER A 79 14.84 6.44 -8.81
N ARG A 80 14.39 5.41 -9.54
CA ARG A 80 15.20 4.72 -10.56
C ARG A 80 15.16 5.45 -11.89
N LEU A 81 14.25 6.41 -12.08
CA LEU A 81 14.11 7.15 -13.33
C LEU A 81 15.08 8.32 -13.43
N ASN A 82 15.32 8.80 -14.66
CA ASN A 82 16.01 10.07 -14.92
C ASN A 82 15.04 11.27 -14.94
N LYS A 83 13.76 11.05 -14.61
CA LYS A 83 12.68 12.04 -14.64
C LYS A 83 11.84 11.93 -13.38
N ASP A 84 11.01 12.93 -13.16
CA ASP A 84 10.13 13.00 -12.00
C ASP A 84 9.14 11.83 -11.93
N VAL A 85 9.07 11.24 -10.73
CA VAL A 85 8.07 10.28 -10.29
C VAL A 85 7.07 11.03 -9.42
N VAL A 86 5.87 11.23 -9.97
CA VAL A 86 4.73 11.82 -9.25
C VAL A 86 3.95 10.68 -8.61
N SER A 87 3.91 10.67 -7.28
CA SER A 87 3.27 9.63 -6.48
C SER A 87 2.54 10.24 -5.29
N GLN A 88 1.82 9.40 -4.55
CA GLN A 88 1.27 9.74 -3.26
C GLN A 88 1.61 8.63 -2.28
N SER A 89 1.79 8.98 -1.01
CA SER A 89 2.07 8.01 0.05
C SER A 89 1.17 8.21 1.27
N LYS A 90 0.92 7.12 1.98
CA LYS A 90 0.13 7.08 3.23
C LYS A 90 0.74 6.03 4.16
N PHE A 91 0.83 6.34 5.46
CA PHE A 91 1.14 5.33 6.45
C PHE A 91 -0.15 4.67 6.93
N ALA A 92 -0.08 3.36 7.14
CA ALA A 92 -1.06 2.58 7.87
C ALA A 92 -0.33 1.95 9.05
N TRP A 93 -0.94 2.02 10.23
CA TRP A 93 -0.41 1.48 11.48
C TRP A 93 -1.31 0.35 11.92
N PHE A 94 -0.75 -0.67 12.55
CA PHE A 94 -1.54 -1.82 13.00
C PHE A 94 -1.18 -2.18 14.44
N ASP A 95 -2.17 -2.64 15.19
CA ASP A 95 -1.96 -3.22 16.51
C ASP A 95 -1.33 -4.62 16.44
N ALA A 96 -1.12 -5.24 17.60
CA ALA A 96 -0.56 -6.58 17.72
C ALA A 96 -1.46 -7.68 17.13
N ASP A 97 -2.76 -7.43 17.03
CA ASP A 97 -3.76 -8.34 16.46
C ASP A 97 -3.89 -8.16 14.93
N GLY A 98 -3.19 -7.17 14.36
CA GLY A 98 -3.18 -6.87 12.94
C GLY A 98 -4.32 -5.96 12.47
N ASN A 99 -5.07 -5.33 13.39
CA ASN A 99 -6.11 -4.36 13.03
C ASN A 99 -5.49 -3.00 12.69
N GLU A 100 -5.98 -2.34 11.64
CA GLU A 100 -5.51 -1.01 11.25
C GLU A 100 -5.98 0.05 12.27
N LEU A 101 -5.03 0.81 12.81
CA LEU A 101 -5.25 1.88 13.77
C LEU A 101 -5.59 3.18 13.03
N ASP A 102 -6.70 3.81 13.43
CA ASP A 102 -7.17 5.10 12.94
C ASP A 102 -7.16 5.27 11.39
N PRO A 103 -7.74 4.32 10.62
CA PRO A 103 -7.58 4.25 9.16
C PRO A 103 -8.07 5.50 8.41
N ASP A 104 -9.02 6.24 8.98
CA ASP A 104 -9.63 7.42 8.38
C ASP A 104 -8.88 8.72 8.68
N THR A 105 -7.87 8.69 9.56
CA THR A 105 -7.23 9.91 10.06
C THR A 105 -6.00 10.34 9.25
N ASP A 106 -5.33 9.42 8.55
CA ASP A 106 -4.16 9.76 7.73
C ASP A 106 -4.53 9.88 6.23
N PRO A 107 -4.55 11.08 5.64
CA PRO A 107 -4.81 11.24 4.21
C PRO A 107 -3.60 10.86 3.35
N TRP A 108 -3.86 10.55 2.08
CA TRP A 108 -2.79 10.40 1.08
C TRP A 108 -2.05 11.72 0.88
N ARG A 109 -0.73 11.73 1.10
CA ARG A 109 0.13 12.90 0.91
C ARG A 109 0.84 12.85 -0.44
N PRO A 110 1.00 13.98 -1.15
CA PRO A 110 1.83 14.06 -2.34
C PRO A 110 3.29 13.65 -2.07
N LEU A 111 3.85 12.87 -2.99
CA LEU A 111 5.23 12.43 -2.99
C LEU A 111 5.82 12.63 -4.38
N LEU A 112 6.62 13.68 -4.52
CA LEU A 112 7.41 13.95 -5.72
C LEU A 112 8.86 13.53 -5.45
N LEU A 113 9.39 12.66 -6.32
CA LEU A 113 10.83 12.39 -6.41
C LEU A 113 11.32 12.81 -7.78
N HIS A 114 12.31 13.67 -7.83
CA HIS A 114 13.04 14.01 -9.04
C HIS A 114 13.84 12.79 -9.56
N GLY A 115 14.33 12.91 -10.79
CA GLY A 115 15.17 11.87 -11.39
C GLY A 115 16.36 11.53 -10.49
N LYS A 116 16.53 10.24 -10.16
CA LYS A 116 17.58 9.72 -9.27
C LYS A 116 17.57 10.26 -7.84
N GLU A 117 16.57 11.05 -7.45
CA GLU A 117 16.46 11.58 -6.09
C GLU A 117 16.28 10.43 -5.10
N THR A 118 16.92 10.57 -3.95
CA THR A 118 16.66 9.74 -2.77
C THR A 118 16.03 10.59 -1.69
N ARG A 119 14.87 10.15 -1.20
CA ARG A 119 14.07 10.87 -0.21
C ARG A 119 13.66 9.94 0.92
N THR A 120 13.79 10.43 2.15
CA THR A 120 13.30 9.72 3.33
C THR A 120 11.89 10.18 3.66
N ILE A 121 10.97 9.24 3.80
CA ILE A 121 9.60 9.46 4.24
C ILE A 121 9.47 8.95 5.66
N GLN A 122 8.88 9.76 6.53
CA GLN A 122 8.74 9.44 7.96
C GLN A 122 7.27 9.47 8.38
N GLY A 123 6.94 8.59 9.31
CA GLY A 123 5.63 8.52 9.94
C GLY A 123 5.78 8.22 11.42
N VAL A 124 4.83 8.70 12.21
CA VAL A 124 4.70 8.39 13.64
C VAL A 124 3.33 7.75 13.86
N ALA A 125 3.30 6.70 14.67
CA ALA A 125 2.07 6.00 15.03
C ALA A 125 1.11 6.95 15.75
N PRO A 126 -0.21 6.80 15.52
CA PRO A 126 -1.22 7.65 16.16
C PRO A 126 -1.27 7.46 17.67
N ASN A 127 -0.95 6.25 18.16
CA ASN A 127 -0.95 5.91 19.57
C ASN A 127 0.05 4.77 19.87
N ALA A 128 0.20 4.42 21.15
CA ALA A 128 1.19 3.46 21.62
C ALA A 128 0.83 1.98 21.34
N ALA A 129 -0.38 1.69 20.85
CA ALA A 129 -0.80 0.32 20.53
C ALA A 129 -0.20 -0.19 19.20
N ALA A 130 0.43 0.68 18.40
CA ALA A 130 1.03 0.29 17.13
C ALA A 130 2.18 -0.71 17.32
N ALA A 131 1.98 -1.92 16.80
CA ALA A 131 2.97 -2.99 16.77
C ALA A 131 3.65 -3.11 15.40
N SER A 132 2.98 -2.68 14.32
CA SER A 132 3.51 -2.76 12.96
C SER A 132 3.04 -1.60 12.08
N PHE A 133 3.61 -1.47 10.88
CA PHE A 133 3.24 -0.41 9.94
C PHE A 133 3.43 -0.83 8.49
N LYS A 134 2.70 -0.15 7.59
CA LYS A 134 2.84 -0.23 6.14
C LYS A 134 2.81 1.19 5.54
N LEU A 135 3.87 1.55 4.81
CA LEU A 135 3.87 2.67 3.87
C LEU A 135 3.25 2.22 2.56
N ARG A 136 2.05 2.71 2.26
CA ARG A 136 1.37 2.52 0.97
C ARG A 136 1.79 3.66 0.05
N VAL A 137 2.20 3.35 -1.17
CA VAL A 137 2.52 4.34 -2.21
C VAL A 137 1.72 4.02 -3.46
N ARG A 138 1.08 5.04 -4.05
CA ARG A 138 0.32 4.92 -5.30
C ARG A 138 0.81 5.93 -6.33
N ALA A 139 0.49 5.68 -7.59
CA ALA A 139 0.77 6.65 -8.65
C ALA A 139 -0.03 7.94 -8.40
N GLY A 140 0.61 9.09 -8.58
CA GLY A 140 -0.05 10.38 -8.50
C GLY A 140 -0.58 10.79 -9.87
N GLU A 141 -1.56 11.68 -9.87
CA GLU A 141 -2.01 12.31 -11.11
C GLU A 141 -0.92 13.25 -11.62
N LYS A 142 -0.52 13.11 -12.88
CA LYS A 142 0.29 14.12 -13.54
C LYS A 142 -0.66 15.23 -13.99
N THR A 143 -0.61 16.38 -13.34
CA THR A 143 -1.31 17.56 -13.84
C THR A 143 -0.73 17.92 -15.19
N GLN A 144 -1.41 17.54 -16.28
CA GLN A 144 -1.12 18.06 -17.60
C GLN A 144 -1.79 19.42 -17.65
N TRP A 145 -0.99 20.48 -17.55
CA TRP A 145 -1.48 21.83 -17.82
C TRP A 145 -1.90 21.86 -19.29
N ILE A 146 -3.21 21.87 -19.53
CA ILE A 146 -3.76 22.21 -20.84
C ILE A 146 -3.49 23.69 -21.02
N ILE A 147 -2.40 24.02 -21.72
CA ILE A 147 -2.23 25.38 -22.24
C ILE A 147 -3.24 25.48 -23.39
N LYS A 148 -4.29 26.27 -23.17
CA LYS A 148 -5.30 26.57 -24.18
C LYS A 148 -4.93 27.84 -24.91
#